data_AF-A0A7Y7NHS1-F1
#
_entry.id   AF-A0A7Y7NHS1-F1
#
_cell.length_a   1.000
_cell.length_b   1.000
_cell.length_c   1.000
_cell.angle_alpha   90.00
_cell.angle_beta   90.00
_cell.angle_gamma   90.00
#
_symmetry.space_group_name_H-M   'P 1'
#
loop_
_entity.id
_entity.type
_entity.pdbx_description
1 polymer ?
#
loop_
_entity_poly.entity_id
_entity_poly.type
_entity_poly.pdbx_seq_one_letter_code
_entity_poly.pdbx_strand_id
1 'polypeptide(L)'
;MEIQNDKKGQWKNILHKMLEKLAYVMVVFYFVLSLFLMLTNIFSASLNPIQRYSVGGILFIYSIFRAYRIYLSQKETNENK
;
A
#
# COMPACT_ATOMS: atom_id res chain seq x y z
N MET A 1 19.29 17.35 31.11
CA MET A 1 18.00 16.88 30.55
C MET A 1 17.89 17.04 29.03
N GLU A 2 18.96 17.43 28.33
CA GLU A 2 18.96 17.68 26.87
C GLU A 2 19.04 16.40 26.01
N ILE A 3 19.68 15.35 26.51
CA ILE A 3 20.01 14.13 25.75
C ILE A 3 18.77 13.26 25.43
N GLN A 4 17.68 13.38 26.19
CA GLN A 4 16.48 12.58 25.96
C GLN A 4 15.59 13.11 24.83
N ASN A 5 15.70 14.40 24.49
CA ASN A 5 14.84 15.03 23.49
C ASN A 5 15.33 14.73 22.05
N ASP A 6 16.65 14.63 21.87
CA ASP A 6 17.29 14.32 20.58
C ASP A 6 16.92 12.92 20.04
N LYS A 7 16.96 11.89 20.91
CA LYS A 7 16.59 10.52 20.51
C LYS A 7 15.14 10.43 20.00
N LYS A 8 14.18 11.11 20.65
CA LYS A 8 12.76 11.06 20.23
C LYS A 8 12.55 11.61 18.82
N GLY A 9 13.28 12.66 18.44
CA GLY A 9 13.26 13.20 17.07
C GLY A 9 13.82 12.21 16.04
N GLN A 10 14.93 11.55 16.38
CA GLN A 10 15.56 10.55 15.49
C GLN A 10 14.64 9.35 15.20
N TRP A 11 13.98 8.79 16.22
CA TRP A 11 13.05 7.67 16.05
C TRP A 11 11.84 8.04 15.18
N LYS A 12 11.30 9.26 15.30
CA LYS A 12 10.21 9.74 14.45
C LYS A 12 10.58 9.77 12.97
N ASN A 13 11.79 10.23 12.65
CA ASN A 13 12.27 10.30 11.27
C ASN A 13 12.47 8.91 10.64
N ILE A 14 12.96 7.95 11.43
CA ILE A 14 13.11 6.55 10.98
C ILE A 14 11.73 5.93 10.74
N LEU A 15 10.79 6.12 11.67
CA LEU A 15 9.41 5.63 11.55
C LEU A 15 8.72 6.18 10.29
N HIS A 16 8.83 7.49 10.04
CA HIS A 16 8.25 8.10 8.84
C HIS A 16 8.79 7.48 7.55
N LYS A 17 10.12 7.33 7.44
CA LYS A 17 10.75 6.70 6.26
C LYS A 17 10.35 5.23 6.10
N MET A 18 10.15 4.49 7.19
CA MET A 18 9.68 3.10 7.12
C MET A 18 8.22 3.01 6.68
N LEU A 19 7.35 3.88 7.20
CA LEU A 19 5.93 3.95 6.84
C LEU A 19 5.73 4.24 5.35
N GLU A 20 6.52 5.16 4.78
CA GLU A 20 6.48 5.45 3.34
C GLU A 20 6.86 4.23 2.50
N LYS A 21 7.93 3.51 2.86
CA LYS A 21 8.34 2.28 2.16
C LYS A 21 7.28 1.17 2.29
N LEU A 22 6.68 1.01 3.47
CA LEU A 22 5.61 0.04 3.68
C LEU A 22 4.37 0.36 2.85
N ALA A 23 4.06 1.64 2.63
CA ALA A 23 2.95 2.05 1.79
C ALA A 23 3.11 1.54 0.35
N TYR A 24 4.31 1.62 -0.22
CA TYR A 24 4.63 1.08 -1.54
C TYR A 24 4.56 -0.43 -1.61
N VAL A 25 5.14 -1.12 -0.61
CA VAL A 25 5.07 -2.59 -0.52
C VAL A 25 3.62 -3.06 -0.49
N MET A 26 2.75 -2.36 0.24
CA MET A 26 1.33 -2.68 0.29
C MET A 26 0.63 -2.53 -1.06
N VAL A 27 0.95 -1.51 -1.85
CA VAL A 27 0.39 -1.36 -3.21
C VAL A 27 0.75 -2.56 -4.08
N VAL A 28 2.03 -2.95 -4.09
CA VAL A 28 2.50 -4.12 -4.86
C VAL A 28 1.81 -5.39 -4.36
N PHE A 29 1.67 -5.55 -3.05
CA PHE A 29 0.98 -6.68 -2.46
C PHE A 29 -0.48 -6.78 -2.90
N TYR A 30 -1.25 -5.68 -2.85
CA TYR A 30 -2.65 -5.68 -3.31
C TYR A 30 -2.77 -5.96 -4.81
N PHE A 31 -1.83 -5.46 -5.61
CA PHE A 31 -1.80 -5.71 -7.05
C PHE A 31 -1.55 -7.19 -7.36
N VAL A 32 -0.54 -7.79 -6.73
CA VAL A 32 -0.24 -9.23 -6.88
C VAL A 32 -1.40 -10.08 -6.38
N LEU A 33 -2.01 -9.73 -5.25
CA LEU A 33 -3.15 -10.46 -4.69
C LEU A 33 -4.37 -10.40 -5.62
N SER A 34 -4.64 -9.24 -6.22
CA SER A 34 -5.71 -9.07 -7.20
C SER A 34 -5.49 -9.97 -8.42
N LEU A 35 -4.28 -9.95 -9.00
CA LEU A 35 -3.91 -10.80 -10.12
C LEU A 35 -4.01 -12.28 -9.76
N PHE A 36 -3.52 -12.65 -8.58
CA PHE A 36 -3.59 -14.02 -8.07
C PHE A 36 -5.04 -14.50 -7.94
N LEU A 37 -5.94 -13.67 -7.41
CA LEU A 37 -7.37 -13.97 -7.32
C LEU A 37 -8.01 -14.16 -8.70
N MET A 38 -7.64 -13.33 -9.68
CA MET A 38 -8.22 -13.44 -11.03
C MET A 38 -7.69 -14.63 -11.83
N LEU A 39 -6.38 -14.88 -11.76
CA LEU A 39 -5.66 -15.86 -12.60
C LEU A 39 -5.72 -17.28 -12.03
N THR A 40 -5.87 -17.44 -10.71
CA THR A 40 -5.84 -18.76 -10.08
C THR A 40 -7.23 -19.31 -9.82
N ASN A 41 -7.40 -20.61 -10.08
CA ASN A 41 -8.62 -21.34 -9.73
C ASN A 41 -8.60 -21.90 -8.32
N ILE A 42 -7.64 -21.52 -7.48
CA ILE A 42 -7.50 -22.05 -6.11
C ILE A 42 -8.77 -21.78 -5.29
N PHE A 43 -9.45 -20.67 -5.55
CA PHE A 43 -10.68 -20.29 -4.87
C PHE A 43 -11.97 -20.74 -5.57
N SER A 44 -11.91 -21.53 -6.66
CA SER A 44 -13.11 -21.94 -7.40
C SER A 44 -14.05 -22.84 -6.59
N ALA A 45 -13.54 -23.52 -5.55
CA ALA A 45 -14.34 -24.32 -4.64
C ALA A 45 -15.10 -23.48 -3.60
N SER A 46 -14.63 -22.26 -3.30
CA SER A 46 -15.18 -21.41 -2.24
C SER A 46 -15.94 -20.19 -2.79
N LEU A 47 -15.60 -19.73 -3.99
CA LEU A 47 -16.16 -18.52 -4.61
C LEU A 47 -16.63 -18.81 -6.03
N ASN A 48 -17.82 -18.31 -6.36
CA ASN A 48 -18.34 -18.34 -7.72
C ASN A 48 -17.42 -17.49 -8.64
N PRO A 49 -17.17 -17.89 -9.90
CA PRO A 49 -16.37 -17.11 -10.86
C PRO A 49 -16.67 -15.61 -10.86
N ILE A 50 -17.95 -15.23 -10.83
CA ILE A 50 -18.36 -13.82 -10.83
C ILE A 50 -17.83 -13.09 -9.59
N GLN A 51 -18.01 -13.67 -8.40
CA GLN A 51 -17.54 -13.10 -7.14
C GLN A 51 -16.03 -12.95 -7.12
N ARG A 52 -15.30 -13.95 -7.65
CA ARG A 52 -13.84 -13.91 -7.73
C ARG A 52 -13.34 -12.77 -8.60
N TYR A 53 -13.91 -12.59 -9.79
CA TYR A 53 -13.56 -11.47 -10.67
C TYR A 53 -13.97 -10.11 -10.10
N SER A 54 -15.13 -10.03 -9.44
CA SER A 54 -15.56 -8.79 -8.77
C SER A 54 -14.61 -8.40 -7.64
N VAL A 55 -14.26 -9.33 -6.75
CA VAL A 55 -13.33 -9.07 -5.64
C VAL A 55 -11.94 -8.73 -6.17
N GLY A 56 -11.43 -9.50 -7.13
CA GLY A 56 -10.16 -9.22 -7.79
C GLY A 56 -10.15 -7.85 -8.45
N GLY A 57 -11.23 -7.47 -9.14
CA GLY A 57 -11.35 -6.20 -9.85
C GLY A 57 -11.42 -5.00 -8.90
N ILE A 58 -12.17 -5.11 -7.80
CA ILE A 58 -12.23 -4.08 -6.77
C ILE A 58 -10.85 -3.89 -6.13
N LEU A 59 -10.14 -5.00 -5.80
CA LEU A 59 -8.78 -4.93 -5.28
C LEU A 59 -7.80 -4.29 -6.26
N PHE A 60 -7.95 -4.56 -7.55
CA PHE A 60 -7.14 -3.95 -8.61
C PHE A 60 -7.32 -2.44 -8.62
N ILE A 61 -8.57 -1.98 -8.71
CA ILE A 61 -8.92 -0.55 -8.73
C ILE A 61 -8.42 0.13 -7.46
N TYR A 62 -8.65 -0.49 -6.30
CA TYR A 62 -8.15 0.00 -5.02
C TYR A 62 -6.63 0.16 -4.99
N SER A 63 -5.88 -0.81 -5.54
CA SER A 63 -4.42 -0.74 -5.61
C SER A 63 -3.94 0.47 -6.43
N ILE A 64 -4.62 0.78 -7.55
CA ILE A 64 -4.32 1.95 -8.39
C ILE A 64 -4.62 3.25 -7.64
N PHE A 65 -5.80 3.37 -7.04
CA PHE A 65 -6.16 4.55 -6.24
C PHE A 65 -5.17 4.80 -5.10
N ARG A 66 -4.71 3.73 -4.44
CA ARG A 66 -3.74 3.84 -3.37
C ARG A 66 -2.37 4.26 -3.88
N ALA A 67 -1.92 3.73 -5.02
CA ALA A 67 -0.69 4.18 -5.69
C ALA A 67 -0.77 5.67 -6.04
N TYR A 68 -1.90 6.11 -6.61
CA TYR A 68 -2.15 7.51 -6.96
C TYR A 68 -2.08 8.43 -5.73
N ARG A 69 -2.69 8.03 -4.60
CA ARG A 69 -2.61 8.80 -3.35
C ARG A 69 -1.18 8.92 -2.81
N ILE A 70 -0.40 7.84 -2.88
CA ILE A 70 1.01 7.85 -2.44
C ILE A 70 1.84 8.78 -3.33
N TYR A 71 1.59 8.77 -4.64
CA TYR A 71 2.22 9.69 -5.58
C TYR A 71 1.87 11.16 -5.28
N LEU A 72 0.59 11.46 -5.03
CA LEU A 72 0.14 12.81 -4.71
C LEU A 72 0.77 13.34 -3.41
N SER A 73 0.81 12.51 -2.36
CA SER A 73 1.43 12.85 -1.07
C SER A 73 2.93 13.16 -1.19
N GLN A 74 3.63 12.50 -2.11
CA GLN A 74 5.05 12.81 -2.38
C GLN A 74 5.24 14.07 -3.20
N LYS A 75 4.35 14.33 -4.16
CA LYS A 75 4.38 15.58 -4.93
C LYS A 75 4.26 16.80 -4.01
N GLU A 76 3.29 16.78 -3.10
CA GLU A 76 3.08 17.87 -2.11
C GLU A 76 4.27 18.06 -1.17
N THR A 77 4.97 16.98 -0.82
CA THR A 77 6.18 17.03 0.03
C THR A 77 7.37 17.64 -0.70
N ASN A 78 7.47 17.44 -2.02
CA ASN A 78 8.56 17.98 -2.84
C ASN A 78 8.33 19.44 -3.26
N GLU A 79 7.08 19.90 -3.37
CA GLU A 79 6.77 21.31 -3.71
C GLU A 79 6.92 22.27 -2.51
N ASN A 80 6.92 21.77 -1.28
CA ASN A 80 7.09 22.55 -0.04
C ASN A 80 8.51 22.50 0.55
N LYS A 81 9.48 21.94 -0.17
CA LYS A 81 10.90 21.82 0.23
C LYS A 81 11.79 22.69 -0.63
#